data_AF-A0A2N8MG74-F1
#
_entry.id   AF-A0A2N8MG74-F1
#
_cell.length_a   1.000
_cell.length_b   1.000
_cell.length_c   1.000
_cell.angle_alpha   90.00
_cell.angle_beta   90.00
_cell.angle_gamma   90.00
#
_symmetry.space_group_name_H-M   'P 1'
#
loop_
_entity.id
_entity.type
_entity.pdbx_description
1 polymer ?
#
loop_
_entity_poly.entity_id
_entity_poly.type
_entity_poly.pdbx_seq_one_letter_code
_entity_poly.pdbx_strand_id
1 'polypeptide(L)'
;MSEKATALLLNPGGYDPRQFDPETRRLLRSTIEWFEQRGKRKLTEDYHERTFYADFIEFAGKEGLFSTFLTPGANADGDPDKRWDTARVAALSEILGFYGLNYWFSWQRSFDL
;
A
#
# COMPACT_ATOMS: atom_id res chain seq x y z
N MET A 1 4.46 9.13 26.17
CA MET A 1 4.38 7.82 25.49
C MET A 1 5.81 7.40 25.16
N SER A 2 6.20 6.17 25.47
CA SER A 2 7.59 5.70 25.32
C SER A 2 8.00 5.65 23.85
N GLU A 3 9.25 6.04 23.56
CA GLU A 3 9.89 6.07 22.23
C GLU A 3 9.75 4.76 21.45
N LYS A 4 9.62 3.62 22.15
CA LYS A 4 9.33 2.30 21.56
C LYS A 4 7.95 2.21 20.89
N ALA A 5 6.93 2.88 21.42
CA ALA A 5 5.59 2.84 20.84
C ALA A 5 5.51 3.59 19.51
N THR A 6 6.32 4.64 19.35
CA THR A 6 6.45 5.38 18.08
C THR A 6 7.14 4.55 16.99
N ALA A 7 8.05 3.64 17.37
CA ALA A 7 8.71 2.73 16.42
C ALA A 7 7.80 1.58 15.93
N LEU A 8 6.69 1.31 16.63
CA LEU A 8 5.74 0.23 16.33
C LEU A 8 4.59 0.68 15.42
N LEU A 9 4.40 1.99 15.24
CA LEU A 9 3.33 2.56 14.45
C LEU A 9 3.90 3.18 13.18
N LEU A 10 3.23 2.97 12.05
CA LEU A 10 3.54 3.65 10.80
C LEU A 10 3.64 5.17 11.03
N ASN A 11 4.80 5.73 10.71
CA ASN A 11 5.03 7.17 10.65
C ASN A 11 5.35 7.57 9.20
N PRO A 12 4.36 8.08 8.44
CA PRO A 12 4.56 8.45 7.04
C PRO A 12 5.71 9.44 6.81
N GLY A 13 5.87 10.43 7.68
CA GLY A 13 6.91 11.47 7.55
C GLY A 13 8.33 10.98 7.82
N GLY A 14 8.49 9.76 8.37
CA GLY A 14 9.78 9.12 8.62
C GLY A 14 9.84 7.69 8.09
N TYR A 15 8.99 7.34 7.14
CA TYR A 15 8.84 5.95 6.68
C TYR A 15 10.08 5.50 5.89
N ASP A 16 10.83 4.55 6.46
CA ASP A 16 12.06 4.05 5.87
C ASP A 16 12.14 2.51 5.88
N PRO A 17 11.57 1.83 4.87
CA PRO A 17 11.45 0.37 4.81
C PRO A 17 12.74 -0.31 4.30
N ARG A 18 13.89 -0.05 4.94
CA ARG A 18 15.22 -0.52 4.51
C ARG A 18 15.33 -2.04 4.33
N GLN A 19 14.52 -2.81 5.05
CA GLN A 19 14.48 -4.26 5.00
C GLN A 19 14.02 -4.85 3.65
N PHE A 20 13.35 -4.06 2.80
CA PHE A 20 12.86 -4.54 1.50
C PHE A 20 13.77 -4.17 0.34
N ASP A 21 13.62 -4.86 -0.78
CA ASP A 21 14.29 -4.56 -2.06
C ASP A 21 13.92 -3.16 -2.61
N PRO A 22 14.75 -2.61 -3.53
CA PRO A 22 14.56 -1.25 -4.04
C PRO A 22 13.15 -0.96 -4.57
N GLU A 23 12.56 -1.90 -5.32
CA GLU A 23 11.27 -1.70 -5.96
C GLU A 23 10.13 -1.69 -4.93
N THR A 24 10.16 -2.60 -3.98
CA THR A 24 9.22 -2.59 -2.85
C THR A 24 9.28 -1.27 -2.08
N ARG A 25 10.49 -0.76 -1.81
CA ARG A 25 10.66 0.51 -1.09
C ARG A 25 10.11 1.69 -1.91
N ARG A 26 10.30 1.66 -3.22
CA ARG A 26 9.77 2.68 -4.15
C ARG A 26 8.25 2.71 -4.11
N LEU A 27 7.61 1.54 -4.24
CA LEU A 27 6.16 1.39 -4.26
C LEU A 27 5.48 1.74 -2.94
N LEU A 28 6.07 1.35 -1.80
CA LEU A 28 5.51 1.70 -0.49
C LEU A 28 5.58 3.22 -0.26
N ARG A 29 6.69 3.88 -0.64
CA ARG A 29 6.82 5.34 -0.56
C ARG A 29 5.89 6.06 -1.52
N SER A 30 5.78 5.63 -2.79
CA SER A 30 4.87 6.27 -3.75
C SER A 30 3.41 6.15 -3.30
N THR A 31 3.05 5.04 -2.66
CA THR A 31 1.70 4.86 -2.07
C THR A 31 1.45 5.87 -0.95
N ILE A 32 2.40 6.05 -0.03
CA ILE A 32 2.31 7.07 1.01
C ILE A 32 2.20 8.48 0.41
N GLU A 33 3.07 8.82 -0.54
CA GLU A 33 3.06 10.12 -1.22
C GLU A 33 1.72 10.39 -1.91
N TRP A 34 1.11 9.39 -2.54
CA TRP A 34 -0.19 9.52 -3.19
C TRP A 34 -1.32 9.89 -2.21
N PHE A 35 -1.28 9.34 -0.99
CA PHE A 35 -2.21 9.69 0.08
C PHE A 35 -1.93 11.09 0.65
N GLU A 36 -0.66 11.40 0.91
CA GLU A 36 -0.25 12.70 1.44
C GLU A 36 -0.59 13.86 0.49
N GLN A 37 -0.45 13.67 -0.83
CA GLN A 37 -0.84 14.66 -1.83
C GLN A 37 -2.34 15.01 -1.81
N ARG A 38 -3.21 14.06 -1.43
CA ARG A 38 -4.65 14.31 -1.25
C ARG A 38 -4.94 15.01 0.06
N GLY A 39 -4.18 14.65 1.10
CA GLY A 39 -4.29 15.21 2.42
C GLY A 39 -5.53 14.71 3.19
N LYS A 40 -5.44 14.84 4.52
CA LYS A 40 -6.42 14.31 5.46
C LYS A 40 -7.87 14.72 5.18
N ARG A 41 -8.09 15.98 4.80
CA ARG A 41 -9.44 16.52 4.57
C ARG A 41 -10.16 15.78 3.45
N LYS A 42 -9.52 15.69 2.28
CA LYS A 42 -10.09 14.97 1.13
C LYS A 42 -10.34 13.50 1.46
N LEU A 43 -9.38 12.83 2.11
CA LEU A 43 -9.53 11.43 2.50
C LEU A 43 -10.71 11.20 3.47
N THR A 44 -10.95 12.16 4.38
CA THR A 44 -12.07 12.10 5.33
C THR A 44 -13.40 12.37 4.63
N GLU A 45 -13.46 13.35 3.73
CA GLU A 45 -14.63 13.64 2.89
C GLU A 45 -15.01 12.43 2.03
N ASP A 46 -14.05 11.89 1.27
CA ASP A 46 -14.24 10.71 0.42
C ASP A 46 -14.73 9.49 1.25
N TYR A 47 -14.24 9.33 2.48
CA TYR A 47 -14.71 8.29 3.42
C TYR A 47 -16.18 8.49 3.82
N HIS A 48 -16.57 9.70 4.20
CA HIS A 48 -17.94 10.01 4.62
C HIS A 48 -18.94 9.92 3.46
N GLU A 49 -18.52 10.33 2.27
CA GLU A 49 -19.33 10.33 1.05
C GLU A 49 -19.42 8.96 0.38
N ARG A 50 -18.62 7.97 0.85
CA ARG A 50 -18.51 6.64 0.23
C ARG A 50 -18.09 6.73 -1.24
N THR A 51 -17.23 7.70 -1.54
CA THR A 51 -16.73 7.95 -2.89
C THR A 51 -15.96 6.73 -3.38
N PHE A 52 -16.24 6.32 -4.62
CA PHE A 52 -15.50 5.23 -5.24
C PHE A 52 -14.05 5.66 -5.54
N TYR A 53 -13.08 4.82 -5.17
CA TYR A 53 -11.65 5.12 -5.21
C TYR A 53 -11.01 4.89 -6.59
N ALA A 54 -11.66 5.35 -7.67
CA ALA A 54 -11.19 5.16 -9.05
C ALA A 54 -9.75 5.66 -9.25
N ASP A 55 -9.43 6.84 -8.74
CA ASP A 55 -8.10 7.44 -8.87
C ASP A 55 -6.99 6.58 -8.21
N PHE A 56 -7.35 5.84 -7.16
CA PHE A 56 -6.41 4.94 -6.49
C PHE A 56 -6.15 3.69 -7.33
N ILE A 57 -7.20 3.14 -7.95
CA ILE A 57 -7.07 2.00 -8.87
C ILE A 57 -6.20 2.41 -10.07
N GLU A 58 -6.41 3.60 -10.62
CA GLU A 58 -5.61 4.12 -11.72
C GLU A 58 -4.13 4.28 -11.32
N PHE A 59 -3.87 4.85 -10.13
CA PHE A 59 -2.52 4.92 -9.58
C PHE A 59 -1.88 3.54 -9.40
N ALA A 60 -2.58 2.62 -8.73
CA ALA A 60 -2.07 1.27 -8.46
C ALA A 60 -1.77 0.50 -9.75
N GLY A 61 -2.59 0.71 -10.79
CA GLY A 61 -2.36 0.16 -12.13
C GLY A 61 -1.13 0.76 -12.82
N LYS A 62 -0.99 2.09 -12.80
CA LYS A 62 0.17 2.80 -13.37
C LYS A 62 1.49 2.42 -12.70
N GLU A 63 1.47 2.26 -11.39
CA GLU A 63 2.66 1.90 -10.60
C GLU A 63 2.97 0.39 -10.66
N GLY A 64 2.06 -0.45 -11.14
CA GLY A 64 2.19 -1.91 -11.03
C GLY A 64 2.15 -2.39 -9.57
N LEU A 65 1.47 -1.66 -8.69
CA LEU A 65 1.48 -1.92 -7.25
C LEU A 65 0.97 -3.34 -6.93
N PHE A 66 -0.19 -3.72 -7.48
CA PHE A 66 -0.77 -5.02 -7.19
C PHE A 66 -0.07 -6.18 -7.91
N SER A 67 0.40 -5.99 -9.13
CA SER A 67 1.17 -7.04 -9.83
C SER A 67 2.48 -7.35 -9.11
N THR A 68 3.14 -6.34 -8.53
CA THR A 68 4.38 -6.54 -7.78
C THR A 68 4.15 -7.26 -6.44
N PHE A 69 3.08 -6.94 -5.72
CA PHE A 69 2.83 -7.48 -4.37
C PHE A 69 1.98 -8.75 -4.34
N LEU A 70 1.09 -8.95 -5.32
CA LEU A 70 0.06 -10.00 -5.26
C LEU A 70 0.24 -11.10 -6.33
N THR A 71 1.18 -10.97 -7.27
CA THR A 71 1.46 -12.04 -8.24
C THR A 71 2.25 -13.18 -7.55
N PRO A 72 1.73 -14.42 -7.54
CA PRO A 72 2.49 -15.57 -7.07
C PRO A 72 3.75 -15.74 -7.92
N GLY A 73 4.87 -16.13 -7.32
CA GLY A 73 6.16 -16.26 -8.03
C GLY A 73 6.12 -17.23 -9.22
N ALA A 74 5.21 -18.22 -9.20
CA ALA A 74 4.98 -19.13 -10.32
C ALA A 74 4.45 -18.43 -11.59
N ASN A 75 3.83 -17.27 -11.43
CA ASN A 75 3.24 -16.46 -12.50
C ASN A 75 4.06 -15.18 -12.76
N ALA A 76 5.30 -15.14 -12.27
CA ALA A 76 6.18 -13.98 -12.38
C ALA A 76 6.93 -13.89 -13.72
N ASP A 77 6.87 -14.92 -14.56
CA ASP A 77 7.63 -15.02 -15.83
C ASP A 77 9.14 -14.72 -15.66
N GLY A 78 9.71 -15.10 -14.50
CA GLY A 78 11.11 -14.88 -14.17
C GLY A 78 11.42 -13.49 -13.60
N ASP A 79 10.41 -12.64 -13.39
CA ASP A 79 10.55 -11.34 -12.75
C ASP A 79 10.78 -11.51 -11.22
N PRO A 80 11.97 -11.18 -10.70
CA PRO A 80 12.28 -11.40 -9.28
C PRO A 80 11.50 -10.47 -8.33
N ASP A 81 10.91 -9.38 -8.86
CA ASP A 81 10.16 -8.40 -8.09
C ASP A 81 8.70 -8.81 -7.88
N LYS A 82 8.16 -9.65 -8.78
CA LYS A 82 6.81 -10.23 -8.70
C LYS A 82 6.82 -11.51 -7.89
N ARG A 83 6.73 -11.36 -6.57
CA ARG A 83 6.60 -12.49 -5.67
C ARG A 83 5.66 -12.16 -4.53
N TRP A 84 4.74 -13.10 -4.28
CA TRP A 84 3.99 -13.11 -3.03
C TRP A 84 4.94 -13.29 -1.85
N ASP A 85 4.96 -12.31 -0.97
CA ASP A 85 5.81 -12.26 0.22
C ASP A 85 5.00 -11.63 1.35
N THR A 86 4.78 -12.40 2.42
CA THR A 86 3.94 -11.99 3.55
C THR A 86 4.44 -10.71 4.21
N ALA A 87 5.75 -10.46 4.27
CA ALA A 87 6.29 -9.25 4.90
C ALA A 87 6.03 -8.01 4.04
N ARG A 88 6.17 -8.12 2.71
CA ARG A 88 5.87 -7.02 1.76
C ARG A 88 4.37 -6.71 1.79
N VAL A 89 3.54 -7.74 1.74
CA VAL A 89 2.08 -7.60 1.80
C VAL A 89 1.64 -6.98 3.12
N ALA A 90 2.19 -7.43 4.26
CA ALA A 90 1.88 -6.84 5.57
C ALA A 90 2.24 -5.35 5.66
N ALA A 91 3.36 -4.94 5.06
CA ALA A 91 3.76 -3.53 5.01
C ALA A 91 2.81 -2.68 4.16
N LEU A 92 2.37 -3.18 2.99
CA LEU A 92 1.36 -2.50 2.18
C LEU A 92 0.02 -2.43 2.92
N SER A 93 -0.38 -3.52 3.57
CA SER A 93 -1.58 -3.61 4.40
C SER A 93 -1.59 -2.58 5.54
N GLU A 94 -0.45 -2.36 6.20
CA GLU A 94 -0.30 -1.35 7.24
C GLU A 94 -0.51 0.07 6.70
N ILE A 95 0.07 0.40 5.54
CA ILE A 95 -0.12 1.71 4.88
C ILE A 95 -1.58 1.93 4.51
N LEU A 96 -2.22 0.96 3.85
CA LEU A 96 -3.62 1.07 3.45
C LEU A 96 -4.54 1.18 4.68
N GLY A 97 -4.26 0.43 5.75
CA GLY A 97 -4.99 0.51 7.01
C GLY A 97 -4.85 1.87 7.70
N PHE A 98 -3.67 2.51 7.63
CA PHE A 98 -3.43 3.83 8.21
C PHE A 98 -4.22 4.94 7.51
N TYR A 99 -4.28 4.94 6.18
CA TYR A 99 -4.94 6.00 5.40
C TYR A 99 -6.44 5.80 5.17
N GLY A 100 -6.98 4.61 5.42
CA GLY A 100 -8.43 4.38 5.51
C GLY A 100 -8.87 2.96 5.19
N LEU A 101 -9.69 2.36 6.06
CA LEU A 101 -10.19 0.99 5.93
C LEU A 101 -10.97 0.67 4.62
N ASN A 102 -11.51 1.68 3.93
CA ASN A 102 -12.25 1.45 2.68
C ASN A 102 -11.36 0.93 1.52
N TYR A 103 -10.03 1.13 1.60
CA TYR A 103 -9.07 0.62 0.60
C TYR A 103 -8.70 -0.87 0.83
N TRP A 104 -9.07 -1.45 1.97
CA TRP A 104 -8.87 -2.87 2.28
C TRP A 104 -9.80 -3.79 1.47
N PHE A 105 -11.00 -3.31 1.11
CA PHE A 105 -12.02 -4.15 0.48
C PHE A 105 -11.71 -4.53 -0.98
N SER A 106 -10.93 -3.71 -1.68
CA SER A 106 -10.42 -4.04 -3.03
C SER A 106 -9.40 -5.19 -2.98
N TRP A 107 -8.57 -5.18 -1.94
CA TRP A 107 -7.49 -6.15 -1.75
C TRP A 107 -8.02 -7.57 -1.48
N GLN A 108 -9.11 -7.72 -0.70
CA GLN A 108 -9.71 -9.02 -0.42
C GLN A 108 -10.35 -9.69 -1.66
N ARG A 109 -10.91 -8.91 -2.59
CA ARG A 109 -11.64 -9.45 -3.77
C ARG A 109 -10.72 -9.93 -4.89
N SER A 110 -9.42 -9.60 -4.85
CA SER A 110 -8.42 -10.13 -5.79
C SER A 110 -7.93 -11.53 -5.43
N PHE A 111 -8.27 -12.06 -4.24
CA PHE A 111 -7.90 -13.41 -3.80
C PHE A 111 -8.82 -14.50 -4.39
N ASP A 112 -9.94 -14.11 -5.01
CA ASP A 112 -10.96 -15.01 -5.57
C ASP A 112 -10.98 -15.01 -7.13
N LEU A 113 -9.95 -14.48 -7.80
CA LEU A 113 -9.79 -14.55 -9.26
C LEU A 113 -8.45 -15.16 -9.66
#